data_AF-A0A815UCB9-F1
#
_entry.id   AF-A0A815UCB9-F1
#
_cell.length_a   1.000
_cell.length_b   1.000
_cell.length_c   1.000
_cell.angle_alpha   90.00
_cell.angle_beta   90.00
_cell.angle_gamma   90.00
#
_symmetry.space_group_name_H-M   'P 1'
#
loop_
_entity.id
_entity.type
_entity.pdbx_description
1 polymer ?
#
loop_
_entity_poly.entity_id
_entity_poly.type
_entity_poly.pdbx_seq_one_letter_code
_entity_poly.pdbx_strand_id
1 'polypeptide(L)'
;MADDSTHFIDQCRLHFSRNPGALKLIGDFKKNHASIFPLSCYTRDDFIYRIVNRALRRQIIEGTLDLRFFLRKVHKELQSAYAWFESHYTVRQ
;
A
#
# COMPACT_ATOMS: atom_id res chain seq x y z
N MET A 1 -3.34 21.08 6.48
CA MET A 1 -3.95 19.73 6.61
C MET A 1 -2.82 18.74 6.43
N ALA A 2 -2.50 17.93 7.44
CA ALA A 2 -1.45 16.92 7.30
C ALA A 2 -1.88 15.91 6.23
N ASP A 3 -1.04 15.68 5.23
CA ASP A 3 -1.28 14.75 4.12
C ASP A 3 -1.49 13.34 4.69
N ASP A 4 -2.60 12.67 4.34
CA ASP A 4 -2.98 11.32 4.80
C ASP A 4 -1.85 10.30 4.58
N SER A 5 -1.02 10.55 3.56
CA SER A 5 0.22 9.81 3.27
C SER A 5 1.28 9.96 4.37
N THR A 6 1.47 11.17 4.90
CA THR A 6 2.44 11.44 5.98
C THR A 6 2.00 10.73 7.26
N HIS A 7 0.71 10.78 7.59
CA HIS A 7 0.17 10.04 8.75
C HIS A 7 0.39 8.53 8.60
N PHE A 8 0.12 7.97 7.42
CA PHE A 8 0.38 6.56 7.11
C PHE A 8 1.86 6.17 7.31
N ILE A 9 2.79 6.97 6.78
CA ILE A 9 4.24 6.75 6.92
C ILE A 9 4.65 6.76 8.40
N ASP A 10 4.13 7.70 9.19
CA ASP A 10 4.49 7.83 10.60
C ASP A 10 3.93 6.68 11.44
N GLN A 11 2.70 6.20 11.16
CA GLN A 11 2.18 4.98 11.78
C GLN A 11 3.04 3.75 11.42
N CYS A 12 3.45 3.63 10.16
CA CYS A 12 4.37 2.56 9.75
C CYS A 12 5.69 2.64 10.53
N ARG A 13 6.27 3.82 10.71
CA ARG A 13 7.53 3.99 11.47
C ARG A 13 7.38 3.60 12.94
N LEU A 14 6.27 3.96 13.58
CA LEU A 14 5.99 3.58 14.98
C LEU A 14 5.90 2.06 15.12
N HIS A 15 5.11 1.42 14.25
CA HIS A 15 4.91 -0.02 14.24
C HIS A 15 6.21 -0.80 13.98
N PHE A 16 7.08 -0.27 13.11
CA PHE A 16 8.35 -0.90 12.72
C PHE A 16 9.58 -0.31 13.41
N SER A 17 9.41 0.43 14.50
CA SER A 17 10.49 1.11 15.23
C SER A 17 11.64 0.18 15.64
N ARG A 18 11.38 -1.11 15.84
CA ARG A 18 12.36 -2.15 16.20
C ARG A 18 12.90 -2.96 15.00
N ASN A 19 12.53 -2.61 13.77
CA ASN A 19 12.93 -3.30 12.56
C ASN A 19 13.66 -2.34 11.60
N PRO A 20 15.00 -2.21 11.68
CA PRO A 20 15.77 -1.26 10.89
C PRO A 20 15.66 -1.50 9.37
N GLY A 21 15.46 -2.75 8.94
CA GLY A 21 15.21 -3.07 7.53
C GLY A 21 13.89 -2.48 7.02
N ALA A 22 12.82 -2.61 7.81
CA ALA A 22 11.53 -2.00 7.49
C ALA A 22 11.58 -0.46 7.53
N LEU A 23 12.30 0.13 8.49
CA LEU A 23 12.46 1.59 8.58
C LEU A 23 13.18 2.19 7.37
N LYS A 24 14.20 1.50 6.83
CA LYS A 24 14.88 1.89 5.59
C LYS A 24 13.90 1.93 4.42
N LEU A 25 13.12 0.87 4.25
CA LEU A 25 12.17 0.73 3.15
C LEU A 25 11.03 1.75 3.23
N ILE A 26 10.53 2.05 4.44
CA ILE A 26 9.57 3.14 4.68
C ILE A 26 10.17 4.50 4.31
N GLY A 27 11.47 4.71 4.59
CA GLY A 27 12.19 5.93 4.20
C GLY A 27 12.33 6.09 2.69
N ASP A 28 12.66 5.01 1.98
CA ASP A 28 12.79 4.99 0.52
C ASP A 28 11.43 5.23 -0.16
N PHE A 29 10.36 4.65 0.39
CA PHE A 29 9.00 4.91 -0.05
C PHE A 29 8.58 6.37 0.15
N LYS A 30 8.92 6.99 1.29
CA LYS A 30 8.68 8.43 1.54
C LYS A 30 9.37 9.33 0.50
N LYS A 31 10.58 8.99 0.06
CA LYS A 31 11.34 9.79 -0.91
C LYS A 31 10.77 9.69 -2.33
N ASN A 32 10.24 8.52 -2.70
CA ASN A 32 9.76 8.24 -4.05
C ASN A 32 8.24 8.43 -4.21
N HIS A 33 7.57 8.95 -3.18
CA HIS A 33 6.11 8.95 -2.99
C HIS A 33 5.29 9.68 -4.06
N ALA A 34 5.93 10.45 -4.94
CA ALA A 34 5.27 11.22 -6.00
C ALA A 34 4.98 10.42 -7.28
N SER A 35 5.64 9.26 -7.49
CA SER A 35 5.52 8.51 -8.76
C SER A 35 5.18 7.03 -8.62
N ILE A 36 5.13 6.48 -7.40
CA ILE A 36 4.95 5.03 -7.24
C ILE A 36 3.47 4.67 -7.16
N PHE A 37 3.02 3.86 -8.13
CA PHE A 37 1.71 3.22 -8.16
C PHE A 37 1.54 2.23 -6.99
N PRO A 38 0.63 2.47 -6.03
CA PRO A 38 0.30 1.55 -4.93
C PRO A 38 0.20 0.07 -5.31
N LEU A 39 -0.38 -0.27 -6.45
CA LEU A 39 -0.51 -1.64 -6.93
C LEU A 39 0.86 -2.25 -7.24
N SER A 40 1.75 -1.48 -7.88
CA SER A 40 3.12 -1.93 -8.16
C SER A 40 3.93 -2.19 -6.87
N CYS A 41 3.70 -1.38 -5.82
CA CYS A 41 4.26 -1.60 -4.49
C CYS A 41 3.71 -2.85 -3.82
N TYR A 42 2.44 -3.16 -4.04
CA TYR A 42 1.79 -4.32 -3.46
C TYR A 42 2.15 -5.62 -4.18
N THR A 43 2.40 -5.58 -5.50
CA THR A 43 2.73 -6.75 -6.31
C THR A 43 4.23 -7.07 -6.34
N ARG A 44 5.09 -6.09 -6.00
CA ARG A 44 6.50 -6.37 -5.71
C ARG A 44 6.58 -7.09 -4.36
N ASP A 45 7.28 -8.22 -4.29
CA ASP A 45 7.55 -8.94 -3.02
C ASP A 45 8.54 -8.14 -2.15
N ASP A 46 8.10 -6.97 -1.73
CA ASP A 46 8.84 -5.99 -0.96
C ASP A 46 8.11 -5.72 0.36
N PHE A 47 8.60 -4.77 1.16
CA PHE A 47 8.11 -4.50 2.50
C PHE A 47 6.61 -4.24 2.55
N ILE A 48 6.04 -3.53 1.57
CA ILE A 48 4.61 -3.24 1.54
C ILE A 48 3.78 -4.52 1.42
N TYR A 49 4.11 -5.41 0.48
CA TYR A 49 3.48 -6.72 0.38
C TYR A 49 3.56 -7.49 1.70
N ARG A 50 4.75 -7.56 2.30
CA ARG A 50 5.00 -8.33 3.52
C ARG A 50 4.27 -7.74 4.73
N ILE A 51 4.23 -6.41 4.86
CA ILE A 51 3.58 -5.71 5.97
C ILE A 51 2.07 -5.82 5.86
N VAL A 52 1.50 -5.55 4.67
CA VAL A 52 0.06 -5.62 4.45
C VAL A 52 -0.44 -7.04 4.69
N ASN A 53 0.19 -8.05 4.09
CA ASN A 53 -0.21 -9.43 4.31
C ASN A 53 -0.03 -9.90 5.75
N ARG A 54 0.99 -9.42 6.46
CA ARG A 54 1.17 -9.77 7.88
C ARG A 54 0.09 -9.14 8.76
N ALA A 55 -0.25 -7.87 8.55
CA ALA A 55 -1.30 -7.19 9.30
C ALA A 55 -2.67 -7.85 9.07
N LEU A 56 -2.99 -8.14 7.80
CA LEU A 56 -4.23 -8.82 7.42
C LEU A 56 -4.31 -10.24 7.99
N ARG A 57 -3.23 -11.04 7.90
CA ARG A 57 -3.21 -12.42 8.44
C ARG A 57 -3.32 -12.49 9.96
N ARG A 58 -2.79 -11.49 10.67
CA ARG A 58 -2.86 -11.43 12.14
C ARG A 58 -4.16 -10.81 12.65
N GLN A 59 -5.05 -10.35 11.75
CA GLN A 59 -6.31 -9.67 12.06
C GLN A 59 -6.17 -8.55 13.11
N ILE A 60 -5.00 -7.88 13.13
CA ILE A 60 -4.78 -6.78 14.07
C ILE A 60 -5.56 -5.60 13.51
N ILE A 61 -6.73 -5.33 14.11
CA ILE A 61 -7.66 -4.28 13.67
C ILE A 61 -6.94 -2.92 13.59
N GLU A 62 -6.12 -2.61 14.59
CA GLU A 62 -5.31 -1.38 14.63
C GLU A 62 -4.35 -1.29 13.44
N GLY A 63 -3.55 -2.33 13.18
CA GLY A 63 -2.65 -2.37 12.03
C GLY A 63 -3.38 -2.35 10.68
N THR A 64 -4.58 -2.92 10.61
CA THR A 64 -5.42 -2.86 9.41
C THR A 64 -5.97 -1.46 9.18
N LEU A 65 -6.38 -0.78 10.26
CA LEU A 65 -6.81 0.62 10.23
C LEU A 65 -5.67 1.53 9.83
N ASP A 66 -4.44 1.30 10.29
CA ASP A 66 -3.27 2.08 9.87
C ASP A 66 -3.00 1.92 8.37
N LEU A 67 -3.22 0.72 7.83
CA LEU A 67 -3.04 0.43 6.41
C LEU A 67 -4.22 0.86 5.50
N ARG A 68 -5.32 1.37 6.07
CA ARG A 68 -6.56 1.68 5.34
C ARG A 68 -6.35 2.59 4.13
N PHE A 69 -5.46 3.58 4.26
CA PHE A 69 -5.16 4.51 3.17
C PHE A 69 -4.53 3.79 1.98
N PHE A 70 -3.51 2.98 2.25
CA PHE A 70 -2.82 2.20 1.24
C PHE A 70 -3.75 1.17 0.58
N LEU A 71 -4.51 0.43 1.38
CA LEU A 71 -5.48 -0.56 0.89
C LEU A 71 -6.56 0.08 0.00
N ARG A 72 -7.06 1.26 0.37
CA ARG A 72 -8.00 2.01 -0.48
C ARG A 72 -7.38 2.42 -1.81
N LYS A 73 -6.12 2.81 -1.83
CA LYS A 73 -5.41 3.13 -3.07
C LYS A 73 -5.23 1.89 -3.96
N VAL A 74 -4.79 0.77 -3.39
CA VAL A 74 -4.68 -0.51 -4.11
C VAL A 74 -6.03 -0.92 -4.70
N HIS A 75 -7.10 -0.82 -3.91
CA HIS A 75 -8.45 -1.13 -4.38
C HIS A 75 -8.88 -0.26 -5.56
N LYS A 76 -8.64 1.06 -5.49
CA LYS A 76 -8.95 1.98 -6.60
C LYS A 76 -8.15 1.65 -7.85
N GLU A 77 -6.86 1.32 -7.73
CA GLU A 77 -6.04 0.93 -8.88
C GLU A 77 -6.50 -0.39 -9.50
N LEU A 78 -6.93 -1.36 -8.69
CA LEU A 78 -7.54 -2.60 -9.18
C LEU A 78 -8.85 -2.35 -9.92
N GLN A 79 -9.73 -1.49 -9.39
CA GLN A 79 -10.98 -1.12 -10.06
C GLN A 79 -10.71 -0.45 -11.40
N SER A 80 -9.75 0.48 -11.46
CA SER A 80 -9.36 1.13 -12.71
C SER A 80 -8.77 0.14 -13.71
N ALA A 81 -7.90 -0.78 -13.26
CA ALA A 81 -7.33 -1.82 -14.12
C ALA A 81 -8.40 -2.78 -14.66
N TYR A 82 -9.37 -3.15 -13.83
CA TYR A 82 -10.50 -3.98 -14.22
C TYR A 82 -11.42 -3.27 -15.23
N ALA A 83 -11.79 -2.01 -14.98
CA ALA A 83 -12.60 -1.22 -15.91
C ALA A 83 -11.88 -1.01 -17.26
N TRP A 84 -10.57 -0.80 -17.23
CA TRP A 84 -9.75 -0.76 -18.45
C TRP A 84 -9.78 -2.09 -19.21
N PHE A 85 -9.60 -3.21 -18.50
CA PHE A 85 -9.70 -4.54 -19.09
C PHE A 85 -11.07 -4.78 -19.74
N GLU A 86 -12.16 -4.46 -19.04
CA GLU A 86 -13.52 -4.65 -19.55
C GLU A 86 -13.77 -3.84 -20.84
N SER A 87 -13.38 -2.57 -20.85
CA SER A 87 -13.56 -1.70 -22.02
C SER A 87 -12.77 -2.13 -23.26
N HIS A 88 -11.70 -2.91 -23.11
CA HIS A 88 -10.82 -3.30 -24.22
C HIS A 88 -10.95 -4.77 -24.63
N TYR A 89 -11.57 -5.63 -23.81
CA TYR A 89 -11.60 -7.08 -24.05
C TYR A 89 -12.98 -7.73 -23.96
N THR A 90 -13.98 -7.18 -23.27
CA THR A 90 -15.32 -7.82 -23.15
C THR A 90 -16.28 -7.46 -24.29
N VAL A 91 -15.96 -6.49 -25.16
CA VAL A 91 -16.82 -6.10 -26.32
C VAL A 91 -16.47 -6.88 -27.60
N ARG A 92 -15.65 -7.94 -27.51
CA ARG A 92 -15.27 -8.80 -28.66
C ARG A 92 -15.75 -10.26 -28.52
N GLN A 93 -16.92 -10.47 -27.95
CA GLN A 93 -17.66 -11.73 -28.06
C GLN A 93 -19.02 -11.50 -28.71
#